data_AF-A0AA44MPC5-F1
#
_entry.id   AF-A0AA44MPC5-F1
#
_cell.length_a   1.000
_cell.length_b   1.000
_cell.length_c   1.000
_cell.angle_alpha   90.00
_cell.angle_beta   90.00
_cell.angle_gamma   90.00
#
_symmetry.space_group_name_H-M   'P 1'
#
loop_
_entity.id
_entity.type
_entity.pdbx_description
1 polymer ?
#
loop_
_entity_poly.entity_id
_entity_poly.type
_entity_poly.pdbx_seq_one_letter_code
_entity_poly.pdbx_strand_id
1 'polypeptide(L)'
;LLDKSPDLIVTALGVVKSGAVYVPVDPSYPQDRLDFILADCDAKLVLRTPVRELAGYRSDDPTDADRIRPLRPDNTAYLIYTSGTTGLPKGVAVP
;
A
#
# COMPACT_ATOMS: atom_id res chain seq x y z
N LEU A 1 -2.17 -4.23 -5.96
CA LEU A 1 -2.10 -4.93 -7.26
C LEU A 1 -3.26 -4.45 -8.14
N LEU A 2 -3.25 -3.17 -8.49
CA LEU A 2 -4.27 -2.56 -9.35
C LEU A 2 -3.57 -2.05 -10.61
N ASP A 3 -4.27 -2.07 -11.74
CA ASP A 3 -3.79 -1.44 -12.97
C ASP A 3 -3.74 0.09 -12.81
N LYS A 4 -2.96 0.72 -13.69
CA LYS A 4 -2.84 2.18 -13.72
C LYS A 4 -4.20 2.82 -14.06
N SER A 5 -4.82 3.45 -13.07
CA SER A 5 -6.10 4.13 -13.19
C SER A 5 -6.25 5.20 -12.10
N PRO A 6 -7.29 6.05 -12.14
CA PRO A 6 -7.60 6.95 -11.03
C PRO A 6 -7.84 6.19 -9.70
N ASP A 7 -8.40 4.98 -9.76
CA ASP A 7 -8.65 4.17 -8.57
C ASP A 7 -7.36 3.77 -7.85
N LEU A 8 -6.24 3.63 -8.57
CA LEU A 8 -4.93 3.40 -7.98
C LEU A 8 -4.52 4.58 -7.08
N ILE A 9 -4.74 5.81 -7.54
CA ILE A 9 -4.40 7.03 -6.79
C ILE A 9 -5.31 7.19 -5.57
N VAL A 10 -6.62 6.99 -5.74
CA VAL A 10 -7.59 7.02 -4.64
C VAL A 10 -7.23 5.97 -3.59
N THR A 11 -6.86 4.77 -4.03
CA THR A 11 -6.42 3.68 -3.13
C THR A 11 -5.16 4.07 -2.36
N ALA A 12 -4.13 4.59 -3.05
CA ALA A 12 -2.88 5.00 -2.40
C ALA A 12 -3.14 6.08 -1.32
N LEU A 13 -3.96 7.08 -1.63
CA LEU A 13 -4.37 8.10 -0.66
C LEU A 13 -5.15 7.51 0.52
N GLY A 14 -6.06 6.58 0.27
CA GLY A 14 -6.83 5.90 1.31
C GLY A 14 -5.93 5.10 2.28
N VAL A 15 -4.92 4.40 1.76
CA VAL A 15 -3.95 3.67 2.58
C VAL A 15 -3.14 4.62 3.45
N VAL A 16 -2.62 5.71 2.89
CA VAL A 16 -1.83 6.69 3.67
C VAL A 16 -2.71 7.38 4.72
N LYS A 17 -3.95 7.76 4.37
CA LYS A 17 -4.90 8.38 5.31
C LYS A 17 -5.28 7.48 6.48
N SER A 18 -5.28 6.16 6.30
CA SER A 18 -5.54 5.20 7.39
C SER A 18 -4.34 4.98 8.32
N GLY A 19 -3.16 5.50 7.97
CA GLY A 19 -1.92 5.27 8.71
C GLY A 19 -1.19 3.98 8.33
N ALA A 20 -1.63 3.31 7.27
CA ALA A 20 -0.95 2.14 6.71
C ALA A 20 0.11 2.56 5.68
N VAL A 21 1.00 1.61 5.35
CA VAL A 21 2.08 1.81 4.38
C VAL A 21 1.61 1.34 3.01
N TYR A 22 1.69 2.21 2.01
CA TYR A 22 1.36 1.85 0.63
C TYR A 22 2.51 1.11 -0.04
N VAL A 23 2.22 -0.02 -0.70
CA VAL A 23 3.23 -0.78 -1.45
C VAL A 23 2.75 -0.92 -2.90
N PRO A 24 3.19 -0.05 -3.83
CA PRO A 24 2.89 -0.21 -5.24
C PRO A 24 3.58 -1.47 -5.77
N VAL A 25 2.79 -2.37 -6.33
CA VAL A 25 3.28 -3.59 -6.97
C VAL A 25 2.59 -3.75 -8.31
N ASP A 26 3.39 -3.95 -9.36
CA ASP A 26 2.93 -4.21 -10.72
C ASP A 26 2.29 -5.61 -10.79
N PRO A 27 0.99 -5.72 -11.14
CA PRO A 27 0.32 -7.02 -11.25
C PRO A 27 0.90 -7.94 -12.32
N SER A 28 1.66 -7.41 -13.28
CA SER A 28 2.27 -8.19 -14.37
C SER A 28 3.56 -8.91 -13.98
N TYR A 29 4.08 -8.69 -12.77
CA TYR A 29 5.26 -9.40 -12.30
C TYR A 29 5.02 -10.91 -12.20
N PRO A 30 6.06 -11.74 -12.42
CA PRO A 30 5.98 -13.18 -12.19
C PRO A 30 5.50 -13.49 -10.76
N GLN A 31 4.73 -14.57 -10.62
CA GLN A 31 4.08 -14.94 -9.36
C GLN A 31 5.07 -15.06 -8.19
N ASP A 32 6.22 -15.72 -8.39
CA ASP A 32 7.25 -15.87 -7.35
C ASP A 32 7.76 -14.51 -6.82
N ARG A 33 7.82 -13.49 -7.69
CA ARG A 33 8.23 -12.14 -7.30
C ARG A 33 7.14 -11.44 -6.50
N LEU A 34 5.87 -11.63 -6.88
CA LEU A 34 4.74 -11.10 -6.11
C LEU A 34 4.72 -11.73 -4.72
N ASP A 35 4.86 -13.05 -4.64
CA ASP A 35 4.85 -13.80 -3.38
C ASP A 35 6.01 -13.38 -2.48
N PHE A 36 7.21 -13.21 -3.04
CA PHE A 36 8.35 -12.67 -2.29
C PHE A 36 8.05 -11.29 -1.71
N ILE A 37 7.56 -10.35 -2.53
CA ILE A 37 7.29 -8.97 -2.09
C ILE A 37 6.24 -8.95 -0.98
N LEU A 38 5.16 -9.70 -1.14
CA LEU A 38 4.05 -9.74 -0.18
C LEU A 38 4.46 -10.39 1.15
N ALA A 39 5.31 -11.42 1.10
CA ALA A 39 5.86 -12.05 2.29
C ALA A 39 6.89 -11.16 2.99
N ASP A 40 7.82 -10.55 2.26
CA ASP A 40 8.90 -9.71 2.81
C ASP A 40 8.36 -8.44 3.49
N CYS A 41 7.32 -7.80 2.94
CA CYS A 41 6.69 -6.65 3.60
C CYS A 41 5.61 -7.01 4.62
N ASP A 42 5.34 -8.30 4.86
CA ASP A 42 4.28 -8.77 5.77
C ASP A 42 2.92 -8.11 5.45
N ALA A 43 2.53 -8.16 4.16
CA ALA A 43 1.37 -7.45 3.64
C ALA A 43 0.08 -7.82 4.39
N LYS A 44 -0.55 -6.83 5.03
CA LYS A 44 -1.80 -7.02 5.80
C LYS A 44 -3.06 -7.03 4.95
N LEU A 45 -3.01 -6.40 3.78
CA LEU A 45 -4.13 -6.32 2.84
C LEU A 45 -3.61 -6.20 1.40
N VAL A 46 -4.22 -6.93 0.48
CA VAL A 46 -3.90 -6.86 -0.95
C VAL A 46 -5.14 -6.47 -1.73
N LEU A 47 -5.11 -5.29 -2.35
CA LEU A 47 -6.18 -4.81 -3.23
C LEU A 47 -5.87 -5.22 -4.67
N ARG A 48 -6.76 -6.06 -5.23
CA ARG A 48 -6.69 -6.57 -6.62
C ARG A 48 -7.76 -5.97 -7.53
N THR A 49 -8.79 -5.37 -6.96
CA THR A 49 -9.86 -4.68 -7.68
C THR A 49 -10.20 -3.37 -6.96
N PRO A 50 -10.67 -2.33 -7.68
CA PRO A 50 -11.15 -1.11 -7.04
C PRO A 50 -12.32 -1.40 -6.10
N VAL A 51 -12.32 -0.74 -4.93
CA VAL A 51 -13.44 -0.80 -3.99
C VAL A 51 -14.55 0.14 -4.48
N ARG A 52 -15.78 -0.38 -4.62
CA ARG A 52 -16.92 0.39 -5.16
C ARG A 52 -18.07 0.54 -4.16
N GLU A 53 -18.28 -0.45 -3.30
CA GLU A 53 -19.38 -0.49 -2.33
C GLU A 53 -19.01 0.27 -1.04
N LEU A 54 -19.10 1.60 -1.10
CA LEU A 54 -18.78 2.50 0.02
C LEU A 54 -20.03 3.09 0.69
N ALA A 55 -21.23 2.68 0.27
CA ALA A 55 -22.47 3.12 0.87
C ALA A 55 -22.51 2.69 2.36
N GLY A 56 -22.83 3.63 3.24
CA GLY A 56 -22.86 3.40 4.69
C GLY A 56 -21.54 3.64 5.42
N TYR A 57 -20.44 3.91 4.70
CA TYR A 57 -19.21 4.39 5.30
C TYR A 57 -19.21 5.91 5.44
N ARG A 58 -18.40 6.41 6.38
CA ARG A 58 -18.13 7.83 6.56
C ARG A 58 -17.48 8.41 5.29
N SER A 59 -17.84 9.65 4.95
CA SER A 59 -17.31 10.39 3.81
C SER A 59 -16.34 11.50 4.22
N ASP A 60 -16.15 11.73 5.51
CA ASP A 60 -15.18 12.65 6.07
C ASP A 60 -13.80 11.98 6.29
N ASP A 61 -12.78 12.81 6.47
CA ASP A 61 -11.42 12.33 6.64
C ASP A 61 -11.22 11.63 8.00
N PRO A 62 -10.47 10.51 8.05
CA PRO A 62 -10.16 9.85 9.31
C PRO A 62 -9.34 10.77 10.22
N THR A 63 -9.67 10.71 11.51
CA THR A 63 -8.98 11.40 12.59
C THR A 63 -7.99 10.46 13.27
N ASP A 64 -7.17 10.98 14.20
CA ASP A 64 -6.26 10.13 14.97
C ASP A 64 -6.99 9.13 15.87
N ALA A 65 -8.27 9.38 16.22
CA ALA A 65 -9.09 8.43 16.96
C ALA A 65 -9.53 7.23 16.11
N ASP A 66 -9.55 7.36 14.78
CA ASP A 66 -9.89 6.27 13.85
C ASP A 66 -8.67 5.38 13.55
N ARG A 67 -7.46 5.77 13.99
CA ARG A 67 -6.19 5.09 13.69
C ARG A 67 -5.66 4.35 14.91
N ILE A 68 -4.82 3.33 14.68
CA ILE A 68 -4.11 2.62 15.75
C ILE A 68 -3.06 3.53 16.43
N ARG A 69 -2.55 4.54 15.71
CA ARG A 69 -1.64 5.56 16.20
C ARG A 69 -1.75 6.86 15.38
N PRO A 70 -1.42 8.03 15.94
CA PRO A 70 -1.37 9.28 15.19
C PRO A 70 -0.35 9.24 14.05
N LEU A 71 -0.68 9.94 12.96
CA LEU A 71 0.24 10.13 11.84
C LEU A 71 1.34 11.14 12.18
N ARG A 72 2.58 10.84 11.80
CA ARG A 72 3.73 11.74 11.92
C ARG A 72 4.50 11.81 10.61
N PRO A 73 5.19 12.92 10.30
CA PRO A 73 5.97 13.07 9.05
C PRO A 73 7.11 12.06 8.87
N ASP A 74 7.52 11.37 9.93
CA ASP A 74 8.56 10.33 9.92
C ASP A 74 7.99 8.92 9.76
N ASN A 75 6.66 8.75 9.72
CA ASN A 75 6.04 7.47 9.45
C ASN A 75 6.25 7.10 8.00
N THR A 76 6.64 5.85 7.73
CA THR A 76 6.72 5.34 6.36
C THR A 76 5.38 5.51 5.64
N ALA A 77 5.34 6.31 4.58
CA ALA A 77 4.17 6.42 3.71
C ALA A 77 4.13 5.27 2.70
N TYR A 78 5.28 4.87 2.15
CA TYR A 78 5.34 3.79 1.17
C TYR A 78 6.64 2.98 1.14
N LEU A 79 6.56 1.78 0.55
CA LEU A 79 7.70 0.93 0.23
C LEU A 79 7.81 0.74 -1.28
N ILE A 80 8.97 1.05 -1.87
CA ILE A 80 9.26 0.69 -3.27
C ILE A 80 10.28 -0.45 -3.31
N TYR A 81 9.91 -1.54 -3.97
CA TYR A 81 10.84 -2.65 -4.21
C TYR A 81 11.72 -2.37 -5.43
N THR A 82 13.02 -2.46 -5.21
CA THR A 82 14.05 -2.29 -6.25
C THR A 82 14.87 -3.57 -6.40
N SER A 83 15.56 -3.74 -7.54
CA SER A 83 16.47 -4.85 -7.74
C SER A 83 17.65 -4.76 -6.76
N GLY A 84 17.86 -5.79 -5.94
CA GLY A 84 19.02 -5.86 -5.04
C GLY A 84 20.25 -6.44 -5.74
N THR A 85 21.43 -6.01 -5.31
CA THR A 85 22.73 -6.55 -5.76
C THR A 85 22.94 -8.03 -5.40
N THR A 86 22.19 -8.54 -4.43
CA THR A 86 22.18 -9.94 -3.99
C THR A 86 21.20 -10.82 -4.78
N GLY A 87 20.57 -10.29 -5.83
CA GLY A 87 19.56 -10.98 -6.65
C GLY A 87 18.13 -10.93 -6.08
N LEU A 88 17.98 -10.72 -4.77
CA LEU A 88 16.67 -10.54 -4.14
C LEU A 88 16.22 -9.06 -4.17
N PRO A 89 14.94 -8.77 -4.48
CA PRO A 89 14.40 -7.42 -4.35
C PRO A 89 14.55 -6.85 -2.94
N LYS A 90 14.71 -5.53 -2.82
CA LYS A 90 14.80 -4.82 -1.52
C LYS A 90 13.72 -3.75 -1.43
N GLY A 91 12.91 -3.78 -0.38
CA GLY A 91 11.93 -2.75 -0.08
C GLY A 91 12.59 -1.50 0.52
N VAL A 92 12.51 -0.38 -0.19
CA VAL A 92 12.99 0.93 0.29
C VAL A 92 11.84 1.65 0.96
N ALA A 93 11.97 1.92 2.26
CA ALA A 93 11.00 2.67 3.04
C ALA A 93 11.18 4.18 2.86
N VAL A 94 10.08 4.87 2.54
CA VAL A 94 10.07 6.32 2.40
C VAL A 94 9.01 6.91 3.33
N PRO A 95 9.37 7.90 4.18
CA PRO A 95 8.42 8.68 4.96
C PRO A 95 7.43 9.47 4.09
#